data_AF-A0A6S6U8A5-F1
#
_entry.id   AF-A0A6S6U8A5-F1
#
_cell.length_a   1.000
_cell.length_b   1.000
_cell.length_c   1.000
_cell.angle_alpha   90.00
_cell.angle_beta   90.00
_cell.angle_gamma   90.00
#
_symmetry.space_group_name_H-M   'P 1'
#
loop_
_entity.id
_entity.type
_entity.pdbx_description
1 polymer ?
#
loop_
_entity_poly.entity_id
_entity_poly.type
_entity_poly.pdbx_seq_one_letter_code
_entity_poly.pdbx_strand_id
1 'polypeptide(L)'
;MIIDNTVLAKLEKLSMLKIEDEKKEELAGQLTEILSYVENLSELNTDELSASFSTLEGGTPLREDEKKEQPEIAKHIFSHAPNAENDFFVVPKIIES
;
A
#
# COMPACT_ATOMS: atom_id res chain seq x y z
N MET A 1 -19.52 1.62 -11.61
CA MET A 1 -18.35 2.02 -12.46
C MET A 1 -17.73 0.75 -13.08
N ILE A 2 -17.22 0.76 -14.32
CA ILE A 2 -16.65 -0.45 -14.96
C ILE A 2 -15.12 -0.34 -14.99
N ILE A 3 -14.41 -1.37 -14.55
CA ILE A 3 -12.94 -1.48 -14.64
C ILE A 3 -12.60 -2.09 -16.01
N ASP A 4 -11.88 -1.34 -16.84
CA ASP A 4 -11.35 -1.82 -18.11
C ASP A 4 -9.84 -2.13 -18.02
N ASN A 5 -9.27 -2.68 -19.10
CA ASN A 5 -7.85 -3.03 -19.16
C ASN A 5 -6.91 -1.82 -19.00
N THR A 6 -7.35 -0.62 -19.37
CA THR A 6 -6.55 0.61 -19.22
C THR A 6 -6.44 0.98 -17.75
N VAL A 7 -7.57 0.94 -17.02
CA VAL A 7 -7.61 1.15 -15.58
C VAL A 7 -6.84 0.06 -14.86
N LEU A 8 -6.98 -1.20 -15.28
CA LEU A 8 -6.28 -2.33 -14.67
C LEU A 8 -4.75 -2.20 -14.82
N ALA A 9 -4.25 -1.82 -16.00
CA ALA A 9 -2.82 -1.55 -16.21
C ALA A 9 -2.29 -0.39 -15.35
N LYS A 10 -3.12 0.63 -15.11
CA LYS A 10 -2.77 1.73 -14.20
C LYS A 10 -2.67 1.23 -12.75
N LEU A 11 -3.59 0.38 -12.32
CA LEU A 11 -3.57 -0.22 -10.98
C LEU A 11 -2.37 -1.17 -10.81
N GLU A 12 -2.03 -1.95 -11.84
CA GLU A 12 -0.84 -2.81 -11.89
C GLU A 12 0.42 -2.01 -11.57
N LYS A 13 0.58 -0.85 -12.23
CA LYS A 13 1.72 0.05 -12.03
C LYS A 13 1.73 0.70 -10.64
N LEU A 14 0.58 1.15 -10.15
CA LEU A 14 0.50 1.84 -8.85
C LEU A 14 0.71 0.89 -7.66
N SER A 15 0.28 -0.37 -7.80
CA SER A 15 0.41 -1.39 -6.76
C SER A 15 1.73 -2.15 -6.82
N MET A 16 2.50 -2.01 -7.90
CA MET A 16 3.71 -2.81 -8.18
C MET A 16 3.43 -4.32 -8.22
N LEU A 17 2.19 -4.71 -8.58
CA LEU A 17 1.76 -6.10 -8.70
C LEU A 17 1.54 -6.42 -10.17
N LYS A 18 2.38 -7.28 -10.76
CA LYS A 18 2.19 -7.74 -12.14
C LYS A 18 0.99 -8.68 -12.24
N ILE A 19 0.10 -8.44 -13.19
CA ILE A 19 -1.07 -9.29 -13.45
C ILE A 19 -0.82 -10.08 -14.74
N GLU A 20 -0.95 -11.40 -14.65
CA GLU A 20 -0.86 -12.27 -15.82
C GLU A 20 -2.01 -11.98 -16.80
N ASP A 21 -1.72 -11.93 -18.11
CA ASP A 21 -2.70 -11.53 -19.12
C ASP A 21 -3.96 -12.40 -19.11
N GLU A 22 -3.82 -13.70 -18.84
CA GLU A 22 -4.92 -14.66 -18.72
C GLU A 22 -5.90 -14.36 -17.57
N LYS A 23 -5.44 -13.63 -16.54
CA LYS A 23 -6.24 -13.30 -15.35
C LYS A 23 -6.84 -11.90 -15.39
N LYS A 24 -6.49 -11.09 -16.40
CA LYS A 24 -6.91 -9.67 -16.46
C LYS A 24 -8.43 -9.51 -16.58
N GLU A 25 -9.06 -10.29 -17.44
CA GLU A 25 -10.51 -10.22 -17.63
C GLU A 25 -11.28 -10.65 -16.38
N GLU A 26 -10.86 -11.75 -15.75
CA GLU A 26 -11.47 -12.23 -14.50
C GLU A 26 -11.35 -11.18 -13.39
N LEU A 27 -10.15 -10.64 -13.19
CA LEU A 27 -9.88 -9.66 -12.15
C LEU A 27 -10.63 -8.34 -12.38
N ALA A 28 -10.74 -7.89 -13.63
CA ALA A 28 -11.54 -6.71 -13.98
C ALA A 28 -13.03 -6.91 -13.63
N GLY A 29 -13.57 -8.09 -13.89
CA GLY A 29 -14.93 -8.47 -13.50
C GLY A 29 -15.13 -8.45 -11.99
N GLN A 30 -14.23 -9.12 -11.24
CA GLN A 30 -14.27 -9.17 -9.77
C GLN A 30 -14.18 -7.78 -9.14
N LEU A 31 -13.27 -6.92 -9.62
CA LEU A 31 -13.13 -5.55 -9.12
C LEU A 31 -14.36 -4.70 -9.43
N THR A 32 -14.99 -4.90 -10.58
CA THR A 32 -16.24 -4.23 -10.95
C THR A 32 -17.38 -4.65 -10.01
N GLU A 33 -17.50 -5.94 -9.69
CA GLU A 33 -18.49 -6.46 -8.73
C GLU A 33 -18.28 -5.89 -7.32
N ILE A 34 -17.04 -5.84 -6.84
CA ILE A 34 -16.70 -5.24 -5.54
C ILE A 34 -17.11 -3.77 -5.51
N LEU A 35 -16.81 -3.00 -6.55
CA LEU A 35 -17.20 -1.58 -6.61
C LEU A 35 -18.71 -1.42 -6.63
N SER A 36 -19.43 -2.22 -7.40
CA SER A 36 -20.90 -2.23 -7.39
C SER A 36 -21.48 -2.59 -6.03
N TYR A 37 -20.85 -3.48 -5.28
CA TYR A 37 -21.29 -3.78 -3.91
C TYR A 37 -21.04 -2.61 -2.95
N VAL A 38 -19.92 -1.89 -3.10
CA VAL A 38 -19.60 -0.69 -2.29
C VAL A 38 -20.53 0.48 -2.62
N GLU A 39 -21.04 0.57 -3.85
CA GLU A 39 -22.00 1.61 -4.27
C GLU A 39 -23.26 1.65 -3.38
N ASN A 40 -23.65 0.53 -2.76
CA ASN A 40 -24.75 0.45 -1.79
C ASN A 40 -24.59 1.43 -0.60
N LEU A 41 -23.35 1.77 -0.21
CA LEU A 41 -23.10 2.73 0.87
C LEU A 41 -23.53 4.16 0.50
N SER A 42 -23.67 4.46 -0.79
CA SER A 42 -24.06 5.78 -1.29
C SER A 42 -25.53 6.13 -0.99
N GLU A 43 -26.34 5.14 -0.60
CA GLU A 43 -27.74 5.35 -0.20
C GLU A 43 -27.87 5.98 1.20
N LEU A 44 -26.78 5.96 1.99
CA LEU A 44 -26.76 6.50 3.34
C LEU A 44 -26.38 7.98 3.32
N ASN A 45 -27.17 8.83 3.98
CA ASN A 45 -26.81 10.23 4.18
C ASN A 45 -25.72 10.34 5.25
N THR A 46 -24.56 10.87 4.87
CA THR A 46 -23.41 11.09 5.76
C THR A 46 -23.04 12.57 5.92
N ASP A 47 -23.91 13.52 5.52
CA ASP A 47 -23.62 14.96 5.50
C ASP A 47 -23.28 15.52 6.89
N GLU A 48 -23.86 14.95 7.95
CA GLU A 48 -23.65 15.37 9.34
C GLU A 48 -22.50 14.61 10.04
N LEU A 49 -21.86 13.66 9.35
CA LEU A 49 -20.78 12.86 9.93
C LEU A 49 -19.41 13.52 9.72
N SER A 50 -18.58 13.46 10.76
CA SER A 50 -17.16 13.81 10.65
C SER A 50 -16.44 12.80 9.74
N ALA A 51 -15.65 13.29 8.78
CA ALA A 51 -14.80 12.46 7.93
C ALA A 51 -13.64 11.80 8.70
N SER A 52 -13.34 12.27 9.91
CA SER A 52 -12.32 11.71 10.80
C SER A 52 -12.98 11.00 11.97
N PHE A 53 -12.60 9.74 12.16
CA PHE A 53 -12.96 8.94 13.31
C PHE A 53 -11.69 8.30 13.88
N SER A 54 -11.42 8.53 15.16
CA SER A 54 -10.40 7.85 15.92
C SER A 54 -11.08 7.25 17.14
N THR A 55 -10.89 5.95 17.38
CA THR A 55 -11.29 5.32 18.65
C THR A 55 -10.37 5.68 19.80
N LEU A 56 -9.22 6.30 19.50
CA LEU A 56 -8.23 6.73 20.48
C LEU A 56 -8.54 8.16 20.89
N GLU A 57 -8.72 8.38 22.19
CA GLU A 57 -8.80 9.70 22.80
C GLU A 57 -7.39 10.31 22.92
N GLY A 58 -7.24 11.58 22.55
CA GLY A 58 -5.99 12.32 22.70
C GLY A 58 -5.54 13.06 21.44
N GLY A 59 -4.50 13.88 21.59
CA GLY A 59 -3.85 14.58 20.48
C GLY A 59 -2.72 13.76 19.84
N THR A 60 -1.97 14.38 18.93
CA THR A 60 -0.80 13.77 18.29
C THR A 60 0.24 13.35 19.34
N PRO A 61 0.59 12.06 19.46
CA PRO A 61 1.61 11.63 20.39
C PRO A 61 2.98 12.19 19.97
N LEU A 62 3.67 12.82 20.91
CA LEU A 62 5.05 13.27 20.72
C LEU A 62 6.01 12.25 21.30
N ARG A 63 7.21 12.17 20.72
CA ARG A 63 8.32 11.34 21.19
C ARG A 63 9.38 12.26 21.79
N GLU A 64 9.88 11.92 22.97
CA GLU A 64 11.03 12.59 23.60
C GLU A 64 12.26 12.58 22.69
N ASP A 65 13.04 13.67 22.68
CA ASP A 65 14.25 13.82 21.87
C ASP A 65 15.47 13.18 22.55
N GLU A 66 15.39 11.86 22.78
CA GLU A 66 16.44 11.07 23.40
C GLU A 66 17.11 10.11 22.40
N LYS A 67 18.44 10.01 22.50
CA LYS A 67 19.24 9.04 21.74
C LYS A 67 18.96 7.62 22.24
N LYS A 68 18.66 6.69 21.33
CA LYS A 68 18.61 5.25 21.62
C LYS A 68 19.74 4.54 20.88
N GLU A 69 20.73 4.02 21.60
CA GLU A 69 21.83 3.24 21.03
C GLU A 69 21.53 1.75 21.10
N GLN A 70 21.56 1.06 19.95
CA GLN A 70 21.45 -0.40 19.87
C GLN A 70 22.40 -0.90 18.78
N PRO A 71 23.64 -1.31 19.14
CA PRO A 71 24.68 -1.63 18.16
C PRO A 71 24.35 -2.83 17.27
N GLU A 72 23.51 -3.76 17.74
CA GLU A 72 23.15 -4.98 17.01
C GLU A 72 22.03 -4.76 15.97
N ILE A 73 21.36 -3.60 15.94
CA ILE A 73 20.24 -3.34 15.03
C ILE A 73 20.65 -3.56 13.57
N ALA A 74 21.81 -3.01 13.16
CA ALA A 74 22.26 -3.12 11.77
C ALA A 74 22.43 -4.58 11.35
N LYS A 75 23.12 -5.37 12.19
CA LYS A 75 23.34 -6.80 11.96
C LYS A 75 22.01 -7.57 11.89
N HIS A 76 21.06 -7.28 12.78
CA HIS A 76 19.75 -7.90 12.78
C HIS A 76 18.91 -7.53 11.55
N ILE A 77 19.01 -6.30 11.05
CA ILE A 77 18.32 -5.89 9.81
C ILE A 77 18.91 -6.66 8.62
N PHE A 78 20.24 -6.69 8.48
CA PHE A 78 20.88 -7.34 7.34
C PHE A 78 20.70 -8.86 7.31
N SER A 79 20.49 -9.53 8.46
CA SER A 79 20.19 -10.97 8.47
C SER A 79 18.86 -11.33 7.79
N HIS A 80 17.98 -10.36 7.56
CA HIS A 80 16.70 -10.53 6.87
C HIS A 80 16.70 -9.94 5.46
N ALA A 81 17.81 -9.34 5.03
CA ALA A 81 17.92 -8.75 3.70
C ALA A 81 18.03 -9.85 2.64
N PRO A 82 17.24 -9.82 1.55
CA PRO A 82 17.39 -10.78 0.45
C PRO A 82 18.78 -10.74 -0.20
N ASN A 83 19.40 -9.56 -0.24
CA ASN A 83 20.76 -9.38 -0.71
C ASN A 83 21.39 -8.14 -0.05
N ALA A 84 22.57 -8.31 0.54
CA ALA A 84 23.33 -7.25 1.17
C ALA A 84 24.84 -7.50 1.01
N GLU A 85 25.61 -6.43 0.86
CA GLU A 85 27.07 -6.48 0.71
C GLU A 85 27.70 -5.25 1.35
N ASN A 86 28.78 -5.43 2.13
CA ASN A 86 29.53 -4.33 2.78
C ASN A 86 28.64 -3.33 3.55
N ASP A 87 27.62 -3.83 4.27
CA ASP A 87 26.61 -3.03 4.97
C ASP A 87 25.71 -2.16 4.06
N PHE A 88 25.51 -2.56 2.81
CA PHE A 88 24.55 -1.98 1.87
C PHE A 88 23.52 -3.00 1.38
N PHE A 89 22.29 -2.55 1.11
CA PHE A 89 21.31 -3.36 0.38
C PHE A 89 21.65 -3.38 -1.11
N VAL A 90 21.70 -4.57 -1.69
CA VAL A 90 21.97 -4.73 -3.12
C VAL A 90 20.63 -4.78 -3.87
N VAL A 91 20.41 -3.80 -4.73
CA VAL A 91 19.20 -3.67 -5.55
C VAL A 91 19.57 -3.52 -7.04
N PRO A 92 18.66 -3.87 -7.97
CA PRO A 92 18.87 -3.58 -9.38
C PRO A 92 19.13 -2.08 -9.60
N LYS A 93 20.06 -1.76 -10.52
CA LYS A 93 20.35 -0.37 -10.88
C LYS A 93 19.07 0.32 -11.34
N ILE A 94 18.76 1.46 -10.73
CA ILE A 94 17.65 2.31 -11.16
C ILE A 94 18.07 2.95 -12.49
N ILE A 95 17.36 2.59 -13.55
CA ILE A 95 17.51 3.17 -14.89
C ILE A 95 16.24 3.96 -15.14
N GLU A 96 16.36 5.25 -15.45
CA GLU A 96 15.22 6.05 -15.89
C GLU A 96 14.78 5.57 -17.29
N SER A 97 13.48 5.31 -17.43
CA SER A 97 12.81 4.95 -18.68
C SER A 97 11.89 6.07 -19.13
#